data_AF-A0A7C5KJ73-F1
#
_entry.id   AF-A0A7C5KJ73-F1
#
_cell.length_a   1.000
_cell.length_b   1.000
_cell.length_c   1.000
_cell.angle_alpha   90.00
_cell.angle_beta   90.00
_cell.angle_gamma   90.00
#
_symmetry.space_group_name_H-M   'P 1'
#
loop_
_entity.id
_entity.type
_entity.pdbx_description
1 polymer ?
#
loop_
_entity_poly.entity_id
_entity_poly.type
_entity_poly.pdbx_seq_one_letter_code
_entity_poly.pdbx_strand_id
1 'polypeptide(L)'
;GIIGIIAAFPSMMRSIAFGMKGLGHHGEEGGGVPRIMRSLTMKEVGLGLVLLSGLALAFFWAILGTSLPQALVGLAIVLVIAFLFAPVAARAIALVGTNPVSGMTLMTLIITSIVFLSIGLTGPKGMTVALIVGGVVCTALAASGALSSDLKIGYWIGATPRNQLLWKFVGTAAAALSCALAMWLLSKNHFGSADFPAPQASAMKEIIEGIMGKNPEQGIRWILFGLGVIFALILRMVGIPALAFALGMYLPIQLNVPVMIGGFVAWLVGRKREGENPKATKAGHDKGILIASGLIAGGGLVGILDAVLASWPSSVLVVEWEKGLCPLSSTGYPVFESIKKQLFLLRGENLETLGEWISIGAMILLCFFLYSYARTGRKNHVDPIVEETRGEDI
;
A
#
# COMPACT_ATOMS: atom_id res chain seq x y z
N GLY A 1 -3.53 9.20 11.67
CA GLY A 1 -2.69 8.08 12.16
C GLY A 1 -2.96 7.77 13.62
N ILE A 2 -2.42 8.59 14.54
CA ILE A 2 -2.48 8.40 16.00
C ILE A 2 -3.90 8.11 16.52
N ILE A 3 -4.89 8.91 16.11
CA ILE A 3 -6.30 8.74 16.51
C ILE A 3 -6.86 7.36 16.17
N GLY A 4 -6.53 6.81 14.99
CA GLY A 4 -7.00 5.49 14.57
C GLY A 4 -6.37 4.36 15.40
N ILE A 5 -5.12 4.54 15.84
CA ILE A 5 -4.44 3.61 16.74
C ILE A 5 -5.02 3.71 18.15
N ILE A 6 -5.29 4.92 18.67
CA ILE A 6 -5.94 5.09 19.98
C ILE A 6 -7.30 4.38 20.00
N ALA A 7 -8.07 4.49 18.92
CA ALA A 7 -9.33 3.76 18.78
C ALA A 7 -9.13 2.23 18.73
N ALA A 8 -8.03 1.76 18.11
CA ALA A 8 -7.68 0.34 18.03
C ALA A 8 -6.86 -0.17 19.24
N PHE A 9 -6.44 0.70 20.16
CA PHE A 9 -5.55 0.34 21.27
C PHE A 9 -6.18 -0.70 22.22
N PRO A 10 -7.47 -0.60 22.60
CA PRO A 10 -8.12 -1.60 23.45
C PRO A 10 -8.26 -2.97 22.76
N SER A 11 -8.32 -3.02 21.43
CA SER A 11 -8.36 -4.28 20.69
C SER A 11 -6.95 -4.86 20.52
N MET A 12 -5.93 -4.02 20.32
CA MET A 12 -4.52 -4.40 20.31
C MET A 12 -4.10 -5.09 21.61
N MET A 13 -4.36 -4.46 22.77
CA MET A 13 -3.98 -5.02 24.08
C MET A 13 -4.64 -6.38 24.34
N ARG A 14 -5.91 -6.54 23.95
CA ARG A 14 -6.60 -7.83 24.03
C ARG A 14 -5.93 -8.88 23.14
N SER A 15 -5.59 -8.55 21.90
CA SER A 15 -4.92 -9.49 20.99
C SER A 15 -3.53 -9.92 21.46
N ILE A 16 -2.74 -8.98 21.99
CA ILE A 16 -1.42 -9.28 22.56
C ILE A 16 -1.58 -10.18 23.78
N ALA A 17 -2.52 -9.88 24.69
CA ALA A 17 -2.81 -10.73 25.85
C ALA A 17 -3.23 -12.15 25.45
N PHE A 18 -4.05 -12.29 24.40
CA PHE A 18 -4.41 -13.62 23.86
C PHE A 18 -3.21 -14.34 23.24
N GLY A 19 -2.36 -13.65 22.47
CA GLY A 19 -1.14 -14.23 21.90
C GLY A 19 -0.15 -14.69 22.96
N MET A 20 0.05 -13.90 24.02
CA MET A 20 0.91 -14.26 25.15
C MET A 20 0.38 -15.47 25.94
N LYS A 21 -0.94 -15.58 26.13
CA LYS A 21 -1.56 -16.76 26.76
C LYS A 21 -1.45 -18.01 25.88
N GLY A 22 -1.47 -17.85 24.55
CA GLY A 22 -1.32 -18.94 23.59
C GLY A 22 0.09 -19.54 23.56
N LEU A 23 1.13 -18.75 23.84
CA LEU A 23 2.52 -19.22 23.94
C LEU A 23 2.76 -20.21 25.09
N GLY A 24 1.91 -20.19 26.13
CA GLY A 24 2.02 -21.07 27.30
C GLY A 24 1.30 -22.42 27.16
N HIS A 25 0.44 -22.59 26.15
CA HIS A 25 -0.25 -23.86 25.91
C HIS A 25 0.58 -24.72 24.96
N HIS A 26 1.26 -25.73 25.51
CA HIS A 26 1.75 -26.85 24.71
C HIS A 26 0.52 -27.66 24.28
N GLY A 27 0.13 -27.56 23.01
CA GLY A 27 -0.85 -28.49 22.44
C GLY A 27 -0.28 -29.90 22.52
N GLU A 28 -1.06 -30.84 23.05
CA GLU A 28 -0.70 -32.26 23.10
C GLU A 28 -0.35 -32.75 21.69
N GLU A 29 0.90 -33.14 21.46
CA GLU A 29 1.38 -33.75 20.20
C GLU A 29 0.89 -35.22 20.03
N GLY A 30 -0.23 -35.57 20.65
CA GLY A 30 -0.74 -36.94 20.76
C GLY A 30 -2.05 -37.15 20.00
N GLY A 31 -1.97 -37.30 18.67
CA GLY A 31 -3.11 -37.66 17.81
C GLY A 31 -2.94 -37.10 16.41
N GLY A 32 -3.36 -37.85 15.39
CA GLY A 32 -3.22 -37.46 13.99
C GLY A 32 -3.97 -36.16 13.67
N VAL A 33 -3.32 -35.01 13.87
CA VAL A 33 -3.90 -33.69 13.69
C VAL A 33 -4.55 -33.60 12.29
N PRO A 34 -5.84 -33.23 12.21
CA PRO A 34 -6.54 -33.07 10.94
C PRO A 34 -5.73 -32.20 9.99
N ARG A 35 -5.71 -32.56 8.70
CA ARG A 35 -4.94 -31.85 7.67
C ARG A 35 -5.15 -30.31 7.72
N ILE A 36 -6.38 -29.87 7.98
CA ILE A 36 -6.78 -28.45 8.05
C ILE A 36 -6.25 -27.71 9.28
N MET A 37 -5.70 -28.42 10.28
CA MET A 37 -5.12 -27.84 11.50
C MET A 37 -3.59 -27.97 11.54
N ARG A 38 -2.97 -28.61 10.54
CA ARG A 38 -1.51 -28.72 10.44
C ARG A 38 -0.91 -27.37 10.04
N SER A 39 -0.25 -26.72 10.99
CA SER A 39 0.47 -25.45 10.82
C SER A 39 1.98 -25.63 11.06
N LEU A 40 2.73 -24.54 11.04
CA LEU A 40 4.11 -24.52 11.51
C LEU A 40 4.16 -24.80 13.01
N THR A 41 5.12 -25.61 13.42
CA THR A 41 5.42 -25.87 14.83
C THR A 41 6.10 -24.67 15.47
N MET A 42 5.97 -24.51 16.79
CA MET A 42 6.65 -23.42 17.50
C MET A 42 8.18 -23.49 17.36
N LYS A 43 8.74 -24.70 17.18
CA LYS A 43 10.17 -24.90 16.90
C LYS A 43 10.58 -24.31 15.54
N GLU A 44 9.80 -24.57 14.48
CA GLU A 44 10.03 -24.02 13.14
C GLU A 44 9.90 -22.49 13.15
N VAL A 45 8.90 -21.94 13.85
CA VAL A 45 8.72 -20.49 14.01
C VAL A 45 9.90 -19.87 14.77
N GLY A 46 10.31 -20.48 15.89
CA GLY A 46 11.43 -20.01 16.70
C GLY A 46 12.76 -20.02 15.92
N LEU A 47 13.03 -21.10 15.19
CA LEU A 47 14.21 -21.18 14.32
C LEU A 47 14.19 -20.10 13.23
N GLY A 48 13.04 -19.93 12.55
CA GLY A 48 12.87 -18.89 11.53
C GLY A 48 13.08 -17.48 12.10
N LEU A 49 12.58 -17.22 13.31
CA LEU A 49 12.77 -15.94 13.99
C LEU A 49 14.26 -15.67 14.26
N VAL A 50 14.97 -16.63 14.84
CA VAL A 50 16.42 -16.49 15.13
C VAL A 50 17.22 -16.26 13.84
N LEU A 51 16.94 -17.02 12.78
CA LEU A 51 17.62 -16.87 11.49
C LEU A 51 17.36 -15.50 10.86
N LEU A 52 16.10 -15.05 10.82
CA LEU A 52 15.74 -13.74 10.26
C LEU A 52 16.25 -12.58 11.11
N SER A 53 16.28 -12.71 12.44
CA SER A 53 16.92 -11.74 13.34
C SER A 53 18.41 -11.64 13.10
N GLY A 54 19.10 -12.78 12.92
CA GLY A 54 20.53 -12.80 12.58
C GLY A 54 20.81 -12.14 11.23
N LEU A 55 19.98 -12.41 10.22
CA LEU A 55 20.08 -11.78 8.91
C LEU A 55 19.83 -10.27 8.98
N ALA A 56 18.81 -9.84 9.71
CA ALA A 56 18.53 -8.41 9.93
C ALA A 56 19.67 -7.71 10.67
N LEU A 57 20.27 -8.36 11.69
CA LEU A 57 21.43 -7.83 12.39
C LEU A 57 22.63 -7.68 11.46
N ALA A 58 22.93 -8.71 10.67
CA ALA A 58 24.00 -8.67 9.67
C ALA A 58 23.75 -7.57 8.63
N PHE A 59 22.50 -7.38 8.20
CA PHE A 59 22.13 -6.30 7.30
C PHE A 59 22.38 -4.91 7.91
N PHE A 60 21.94 -4.66 9.14
CA PHE A 60 22.17 -3.37 9.81
C PHE A 60 23.65 -3.10 10.09
N TRP A 61 24.40 -4.12 10.50
CA TRP A 61 25.80 -3.98 10.87
C TRP A 61 26.72 -3.93 9.64
N ALA A 62 26.63 -4.91 8.74
CA ALA A 62 27.57 -5.07 7.63
C ALA A 62 27.17 -4.27 6.38
N ILE A 63 25.88 -4.22 6.02
CA ILE A 63 25.43 -3.55 4.78
C ILE A 63 25.19 -2.06 5.01
N LEU A 64 24.52 -1.70 6.12
CA LEU A 64 24.28 -0.29 6.46
C LEU A 64 25.44 0.34 7.24
N GLY A 65 26.44 -0.45 7.62
CA GLY A 65 27.65 0.01 8.30
C GLY A 65 27.39 0.68 9.65
N THR A 66 26.30 0.35 10.34
CA THR A 66 26.01 0.90 11.67
C THR A 66 26.90 0.25 12.73
N SER A 67 27.15 0.93 13.86
CA SER A 67 27.91 0.29 14.95
C SER A 67 27.10 -0.86 15.54
N LEU A 68 27.77 -1.86 16.13
CA LEU A 68 27.07 -3.03 16.69
C LEU A 68 25.95 -2.65 17.68
N PRO A 69 26.14 -1.67 18.61
CA PRO A 69 25.04 -1.20 19.47
C PRO A 69 23.86 -0.63 18.68
N GLN A 70 24.12 0.14 17.64
CA GLN A 70 23.09 0.73 16.79
C GLN A 70 22.31 -0.32 15.99
N ALA A 71 23.01 -1.32 15.46
CA ALA A 71 22.42 -2.46 14.76
C ALA A 71 21.51 -3.28 15.69
N LEU A 72 21.94 -3.51 16.93
CA LEU A 72 21.13 -4.20 17.96
C LEU A 72 19.88 -3.40 18.32
N VAL A 73 19.98 -2.08 18.47
CA VAL A 73 18.80 -1.22 18.69
C VAL A 73 17.86 -1.28 17.49
N GLY A 74 18.37 -1.21 16.26
CA GLY A 74 17.56 -1.35 15.05
C GLY A 74 16.82 -2.68 14.99
N LEU A 75 17.50 -3.79 15.28
CA LEU A 75 16.89 -5.12 15.38
C LEU A 75 15.82 -5.16 16.47
N ALA A 76 16.11 -4.64 17.66
CA ALA A 76 15.16 -4.61 18.77
C ALA A 76 13.88 -3.84 18.41
N ILE A 77 14.02 -2.68 17.76
CA ILE A 77 12.89 -1.88 17.27
C ILE A 77 12.05 -2.69 16.28
N VAL A 78 12.68 -3.32 15.27
CA VAL A 78 11.97 -4.14 14.28
C VAL A 78 11.18 -5.26 14.97
N LEU A 79 11.82 -6.02 15.87
CA LEU A 79 11.18 -7.15 16.55
C LEU A 79 10.03 -6.69 17.45
N VAL A 80 10.25 -5.67 18.28
CA VAL A 80 9.25 -5.18 19.22
C VAL A 80 8.07 -4.57 18.48
N ILE A 81 8.32 -3.65 17.54
CA ILE A 81 7.22 -2.96 16.84
C ILE A 81 6.47 -3.93 15.92
N ALA A 82 7.15 -4.79 15.16
CA ALA A 82 6.48 -5.78 14.32
C ALA A 82 5.64 -6.76 15.16
N PHE A 83 6.16 -7.21 16.31
CA PHE A 83 5.40 -8.06 17.23
C PHE A 83 4.17 -7.36 17.79
N LEU A 84 4.29 -6.08 18.20
CA LEU A 84 3.17 -5.33 18.75
C LEU A 84 2.09 -5.04 17.71
N PHE A 85 2.47 -4.73 16.48
CA PHE A 85 1.54 -4.28 15.44
C PHE A 85 0.99 -5.40 14.55
N ALA A 86 1.70 -6.52 14.37
CA ALA A 86 1.21 -7.62 13.55
C ALA A 86 -0.14 -8.22 14.01
N PRO A 87 -0.39 -8.44 15.32
CA PRO A 87 -1.70 -8.88 15.82
C PRO A 87 -2.81 -7.83 15.63
N VAL A 88 -2.46 -6.54 15.67
CA VAL A 88 -3.40 -5.43 15.44
C VAL A 88 -3.87 -5.42 14.01
N ALA A 89 -2.93 -5.54 13.08
CA ALA A 89 -3.23 -5.61 11.65
C ALA A 89 -4.12 -6.82 11.33
N ALA A 90 -3.76 -8.00 11.85
CA ALA A 90 -4.57 -9.22 11.68
C ALA A 90 -5.99 -9.05 12.22
N ARG A 91 -6.15 -8.50 13.43
CA ARG A 91 -7.48 -8.28 14.03
C ARG A 91 -8.28 -7.19 13.32
N ALA A 92 -7.64 -6.09 12.91
CA ALA A 92 -8.30 -5.00 12.19
C ALA A 92 -8.90 -5.51 10.87
N ILE A 93 -8.16 -6.34 10.14
CA ILE A 93 -8.68 -6.98 8.92
C ILE A 93 -9.77 -7.99 9.26
N ALA A 94 -9.61 -8.81 10.30
CA ALA A 94 -10.63 -9.78 10.69
C ALA A 94 -11.96 -9.13 11.10
N LEU A 95 -11.93 -7.94 11.70
CA LEU A 95 -13.12 -7.21 12.17
C LEU A 95 -13.72 -6.25 11.14
N VAL A 96 -12.87 -5.47 10.47
CA VAL A 96 -13.28 -4.33 9.63
C VAL A 96 -12.89 -4.52 8.16
N GLY A 97 -12.19 -5.60 7.83
CA GLY A 97 -11.78 -5.91 6.45
C GLY A 97 -10.67 -5.01 5.90
N THR A 98 -10.08 -4.13 6.71
CA THR A 98 -9.10 -3.14 6.28
C THR A 98 -7.87 -3.12 7.18
N ASN A 99 -6.69 -2.89 6.59
CA ASN A 99 -5.43 -2.85 7.32
C ASN A 99 -5.01 -1.38 7.58
N PRO A 100 -4.79 -0.95 8.84
CA PRO A 100 -4.38 0.42 9.15
C PRO A 100 -2.90 0.73 8.85
N VAL A 101 -2.35 0.20 7.76
CA VAL A 101 -0.91 0.23 7.42
C VAL A 101 -0.34 1.64 7.42
N SER A 102 -1.02 2.59 6.74
CA SER A 102 -0.53 3.97 6.59
C SER A 102 -0.31 4.68 7.93
N GLY A 103 -1.23 4.50 8.90
CA GLY A 103 -1.12 5.11 10.21
C GLY A 103 -0.02 4.50 11.08
N MET A 104 0.14 3.17 11.02
CA MET A 104 1.15 2.43 11.80
C MET A 104 2.57 2.66 11.26
N THR A 105 2.71 2.85 9.94
CA THR A 105 4.00 3.13 9.29
C THR A 105 4.57 4.48 9.73
N LEU A 106 3.75 5.52 9.72
CA LEU A 106 4.17 6.87 10.14
C LEU A 106 4.59 6.91 11.61
N MET A 107 3.87 6.20 12.49
CA MET A 107 4.27 6.07 13.90
C MET A 107 5.58 5.31 14.08
N THR A 108 5.77 4.24 13.31
CA THR A 108 7.02 3.47 13.34
C THR A 108 8.19 4.36 12.95
N LEU A 109 8.05 5.17 11.90
CA LEU A 109 9.07 6.13 11.51
C LEU A 109 9.37 7.14 12.61
N ILE A 110 8.35 7.75 13.23
CA ILE A 110 8.55 8.73 14.30
C ILE A 110 9.27 8.09 15.49
N ILE A 111 8.78 6.96 15.99
CA ILE A 111 9.36 6.27 17.15
C ILE A 111 10.81 5.86 16.85
N THR A 112 11.04 5.22 15.69
CA THR A 112 12.36 4.76 15.29
C THR A 112 13.34 5.92 15.16
N SER A 113 12.89 7.03 14.54
CA SER A 113 13.72 8.22 14.35
C SER A 113 14.14 8.83 15.69
N ILE A 114 13.21 8.96 16.65
CA ILE A 114 13.52 9.48 18.00
C ILE A 114 14.51 8.57 18.74
N VAL A 115 14.34 7.25 18.66
CA VAL A 115 15.25 6.30 19.32
C VAL A 115 16.63 6.31 18.65
N PHE A 116 16.72 6.46 17.33
CA PHE A 116 18.00 6.57 16.65
C PHE A 116 18.73 7.88 16.94
N LEU A 117 18.00 8.99 17.10
CA LEU A 117 18.58 10.24 17.56
C LEU A 117 19.21 10.11 18.96
N SER A 118 18.58 9.40 19.89
CA SER A 118 19.10 9.26 21.26
C SER A 118 20.40 8.45 21.33
N ILE A 119 20.68 7.60 20.33
CA ILE A 119 21.92 6.81 20.22
C ILE A 119 22.93 7.41 19.21
N GLY A 120 22.72 8.66 18.79
CA GLY A 120 23.64 9.41 17.94
C GLY A 120 23.58 9.08 16.44
N LEU A 121 22.55 8.36 15.98
CA LEU A 121 22.29 8.15 14.54
C LEU A 121 21.53 9.36 13.99
N THR A 122 22.26 10.27 13.34
CA THR A 122 21.70 11.50 12.77
C THR A 122 22.04 11.64 11.28
N GLY A 123 21.40 12.60 10.60
CA GLY A 123 21.69 12.92 9.21
C GLY A 123 21.32 11.81 8.22
N PRO A 124 21.90 11.81 7.01
CA PRO A 124 21.49 10.92 5.92
C PRO A 124 21.52 9.43 6.29
N LYS A 125 22.55 9.00 7.02
CA LYS A 125 22.68 7.62 7.46
C LYS A 125 21.57 7.22 8.45
N GLY A 126 21.27 8.07 9.43
CA GLY A 126 20.16 7.85 10.36
C GLY A 126 18.81 7.76 9.65
N MET A 127 18.57 8.66 8.70
CA MET A 127 17.35 8.67 7.90
C MET A 127 17.18 7.39 7.08
N THR A 128 18.24 6.92 6.40
CA THR A 128 18.18 5.66 5.64
C THR A 128 17.86 4.47 6.53
N VAL A 129 18.50 4.35 7.70
CA VAL A 129 18.26 3.23 8.62
C VAL A 129 16.82 3.27 9.15
N ALA A 130 16.31 4.44 9.55
CA ALA A 130 14.94 4.60 10.04
C ALA A 130 13.89 4.32 8.96
N LEU A 131 14.11 4.74 7.71
CA LEU A 131 13.23 4.40 6.58
C LEU A 131 13.20 2.88 6.32
N ILE A 132 14.36 2.21 6.37
CA ILE A 132 14.43 0.76 6.18
C ILE A 132 13.69 0.02 7.29
N VAL A 133 13.89 0.40 8.56
CA VAL A 133 13.14 -0.17 9.69
C VAL A 133 11.65 0.04 9.50
N GLY A 134 11.22 1.26 9.14
CA GLY A 134 9.82 1.57 8.85
C GLY A 134 9.25 0.71 7.71
N GLY A 135 10.05 0.46 6.66
CA GLY A 135 9.70 -0.41 5.54
C GLY A 135 9.50 -1.87 5.97
N VAL A 136 10.48 -2.45 6.68
CA VAL A 136 10.42 -3.83 7.18
C VAL A 136 9.20 -4.05 8.07
N VAL A 137 8.97 -3.13 9.02
CA VAL A 137 7.81 -3.18 9.90
C VAL A 137 6.52 -3.09 9.08
N CYS A 138 6.37 -2.06 8.23
CA CYS A 138 5.20 -1.90 7.37
C CYS A 138 4.87 -3.16 6.54
N THR A 139 5.89 -3.78 5.92
CA THR A 139 5.72 -5.03 5.17
C THR A 139 5.26 -6.18 6.08
N ALA A 140 5.82 -6.31 7.28
CA ALA A 140 5.39 -7.33 8.25
C ALA A 140 3.92 -7.15 8.68
N LEU A 141 3.48 -5.92 8.92
CA LEU A 141 2.08 -5.58 9.27
C LEU A 141 1.12 -5.85 8.11
N ALA A 142 1.51 -5.50 6.89
CA ALA A 142 0.72 -5.76 5.70
C ALA A 142 0.57 -7.28 5.47
N ALA A 143 1.68 -8.01 5.58
CA ALA A 143 1.73 -9.46 5.40
C ALA A 143 0.94 -10.21 6.48
N SER A 144 1.05 -9.83 7.76
CA SER A 144 0.33 -10.49 8.86
C SER A 144 -1.18 -10.32 8.71
N GLY A 145 -1.61 -9.13 8.30
CA GLY A 145 -3.00 -8.84 8.00
C GLY A 145 -3.53 -9.72 6.86
N ALA A 146 -2.85 -9.69 5.69
CA ALA A 146 -3.28 -10.47 4.53
C ALA A 146 -3.30 -11.98 4.84
N LEU A 147 -2.31 -12.47 5.57
CA LEU A 147 -2.24 -13.87 5.99
C LEU A 147 -3.46 -14.29 6.82
N SER A 148 -3.99 -13.42 7.69
CA SER A 148 -5.20 -13.72 8.46
C SER A 148 -6.43 -13.96 7.56
N SER A 149 -6.56 -13.19 6.49
CA SER A 149 -7.63 -13.40 5.50
C SER A 149 -7.41 -14.67 4.69
N ASP A 150 -6.17 -14.91 4.28
CA ASP A 150 -5.81 -16.10 3.50
C ASP A 150 -6.08 -17.38 4.28
N LEU A 151 -5.70 -17.43 5.56
CA LEU A 151 -5.96 -18.59 6.43
C LEU A 151 -7.47 -18.84 6.61
N LYS A 152 -8.28 -17.78 6.69
CA LYS A 152 -9.74 -17.90 6.79
C LYS A 152 -10.36 -18.47 5.52
N ILE A 153 -10.01 -17.93 4.36
CA ILE A 153 -10.47 -18.44 3.07
C ILE A 153 -9.96 -19.87 2.86
N GLY A 154 -8.69 -20.10 3.19
CA GLY A 154 -8.02 -21.38 3.15
C GLY A 154 -8.71 -22.45 3.99
N TYR A 155 -9.20 -22.08 5.18
CA TYR A 155 -10.00 -22.96 6.03
C TYR A 155 -11.33 -23.33 5.36
N TRP A 156 -12.04 -22.36 4.76
CA TRP A 156 -13.31 -22.60 4.07
C TRP A 156 -13.20 -23.54 2.87
N ILE A 157 -12.09 -23.47 2.14
CA ILE A 157 -11.83 -24.36 0.98
C ILE A 157 -11.11 -25.66 1.37
N GLY A 158 -10.88 -25.92 2.66
CA GLY A 158 -10.23 -27.14 3.15
C GLY A 158 -8.73 -27.24 2.84
N ALA A 159 -8.06 -26.13 2.59
CA ALA A 159 -6.63 -26.11 2.30
C ALA A 159 -5.78 -26.28 3.59
N THR A 160 -4.58 -26.87 3.44
CA THR A 160 -3.64 -27.11 4.55
C THR A 160 -2.90 -25.83 4.92
N PRO A 161 -3.00 -25.31 6.16
CA PRO A 161 -2.33 -24.07 6.57
C PRO A 161 -0.82 -24.08 6.35
N ARG A 162 -0.14 -25.20 6.63
CA ARG A 162 1.30 -25.37 6.38
C ARG A 162 1.70 -25.09 4.92
N ASN A 163 0.92 -25.59 3.96
CA ASN A 163 1.19 -25.37 2.54
C ASN A 163 0.90 -23.92 2.13
N GLN A 164 -0.17 -23.32 2.69
CA GLN A 164 -0.48 -21.91 2.46
C GLN A 164 0.65 -21.00 2.94
N LEU A 165 1.18 -21.25 4.14
CA LEU A 165 2.31 -20.51 4.70
C LEU A 165 3.56 -20.62 3.82
N LEU A 166 3.90 -21.83 3.36
CA LEU A 166 5.05 -22.04 2.47
C LEU A 166 4.92 -21.21 1.19
N TRP A 167 3.78 -21.29 0.51
CA TRP A 167 3.52 -20.49 -0.70
C TRP A 167 3.44 -19.00 -0.41
N LYS A 168 3.02 -18.59 0.79
CA LYS A 168 3.04 -17.18 1.21
C LYS A 168 4.47 -16.67 1.33
N PHE A 169 5.40 -17.45 1.90
CA PHE A 169 6.81 -17.07 1.96
C PHE A 169 7.42 -16.97 0.56
N VAL A 170 7.19 -17.97 -0.31
CA VAL A 170 7.67 -17.95 -1.70
C VAL A 170 7.12 -16.74 -2.46
N GLY A 171 5.81 -16.49 -2.36
CA GLY A 171 5.16 -15.35 -2.98
C GLY A 171 5.68 -14.01 -2.46
N THR A 172 5.99 -13.91 -1.17
CA THR A 172 6.57 -12.70 -0.57
C THR A 172 7.99 -12.47 -1.06
N ALA A 173 8.81 -13.52 -1.18
CA ALA A 173 10.16 -13.42 -1.74
C ALA A 173 10.13 -12.98 -3.21
N ALA A 174 9.25 -13.59 -4.01
CA ALA A 174 9.05 -13.19 -5.41
C ALA A 174 8.57 -11.73 -5.52
N ALA A 175 7.61 -11.31 -4.69
CA ALA A 175 7.13 -9.93 -4.66
C ALA A 175 8.24 -8.94 -4.25
N ALA A 176 9.06 -9.29 -3.26
CA ALA A 176 10.18 -8.43 -2.83
C ALA A 176 11.20 -8.24 -3.95
N LEU A 177 11.56 -9.30 -4.69
CA LEU A 177 12.45 -9.21 -5.85
C LEU A 177 11.85 -8.37 -6.98
N SER A 178 10.57 -8.59 -7.31
CA SER A 178 9.86 -7.82 -8.33
C SER A 178 9.78 -6.34 -7.97
N CYS A 179 9.47 -6.01 -6.71
CA CYS A 179 9.46 -4.63 -6.23
C CYS A 179 10.86 -4.00 -6.28
N ALA A 180 11.90 -4.72 -5.86
CA ALA A 180 13.28 -4.23 -5.93
C ALA A 180 13.72 -3.95 -7.37
N LEU A 181 13.38 -4.85 -8.31
CA LEU A 181 13.67 -4.68 -9.73
C LEU A 181 12.91 -3.48 -10.31
N ALA A 182 11.62 -3.37 -10.04
CA ALA A 182 10.79 -2.25 -10.50
C ALA A 182 11.34 -0.92 -9.97
N MET A 183 11.69 -0.85 -8.68
CA MET A 183 12.26 0.34 -8.07
C MET A 183 13.63 0.70 -8.65
N TRP A 184 14.46 -0.28 -8.94
CA TRP A 184 15.76 -0.07 -9.58
C TRP A 184 15.65 0.42 -11.03
N LEU A 185 14.66 -0.07 -11.79
CA LEU A 185 14.37 0.41 -13.14
C LEU A 185 13.86 1.85 -13.12
N LEU A 186 12.90 2.13 -12.23
CA LEU A 186 12.33 3.47 -12.08
C LEU A 186 13.37 4.49 -11.58
N SER A 187 14.28 4.10 -10.68
CA SER A 187 15.31 5.02 -10.18
C SER A 187 16.29 5.48 -11.27
N LYS A 188 16.52 4.67 -12.29
CA LYS A 188 17.30 5.06 -13.48
C LYS A 188 16.55 6.05 -14.38
N ASN A 189 15.23 5.93 -14.45
CA ASN A 189 14.35 6.71 -15.33
C ASN A 189 13.61 7.84 -14.58
N HIS A 190 14.29 8.48 -13.63
CA HIS A 190 13.81 9.65 -12.88
C HIS A 190 12.62 9.42 -11.92
N PHE A 191 12.65 8.36 -11.10
CA PHE A 191 11.71 8.21 -9.97
C PHE A 191 11.73 9.43 -9.03
N GLY A 192 10.57 10.05 -8.79
CA GLY A 192 10.44 11.27 -7.99
C GLY A 192 10.63 12.58 -8.77
N SER A 193 10.74 12.52 -10.10
CA SER A 193 10.65 13.69 -10.99
C SER A 193 9.20 14.11 -11.24
N ALA A 194 9.01 15.19 -12.00
CA ALA A 194 7.69 15.65 -12.42
C ALA A 194 6.90 14.58 -13.21
N ASP A 195 7.60 13.72 -13.95
CA ASP A 195 7.01 12.67 -14.78
C ASP A 195 6.54 11.46 -13.95
N PHE A 196 7.22 11.18 -12.83
CA PHE A 196 6.89 10.09 -11.90
C PHE A 196 6.81 10.59 -10.45
N PRO A 197 5.77 11.38 -10.09
CA PRO A 197 5.63 11.93 -8.76
C PRO A 197 5.36 10.83 -7.73
N ALA A 198 6.12 10.84 -6.63
CA ALA A 198 5.99 9.88 -5.54
C ALA A 198 5.53 10.58 -4.25
N PRO A 199 4.28 11.10 -4.18
CA PRO A 199 3.87 12.02 -3.13
C PRO A 199 3.85 11.38 -1.73
N GLN A 200 3.58 10.08 -1.61
CA GLN A 200 3.71 9.37 -0.33
C GLN A 200 5.16 9.28 0.14
N ALA A 201 6.10 9.03 -0.78
CA ALA A 201 7.52 9.00 -0.45
C ALA A 201 8.02 10.39 -0.05
N SER A 202 7.57 11.44 -0.75
CA SER A 202 7.87 12.84 -0.39
C SER A 202 7.36 13.19 1.01
N ALA A 203 6.13 12.81 1.36
CA ALA A 203 5.61 13.04 2.71
C ALA A 203 6.42 12.30 3.80
N MET A 204 6.85 11.06 3.52
CA MET A 204 7.70 10.29 4.45
C MET A 204 9.10 10.91 4.59
N LYS A 205 9.66 11.45 3.49
CA LYS A 205 10.92 12.20 3.49
C LYS A 205 10.84 13.46 4.35
N GLU A 206 9.81 14.28 4.17
CA GLU A 206 9.65 15.52 4.95
C GLU A 206 9.54 15.24 6.46
N ILE A 207 8.82 14.18 6.85
CA ILE A 207 8.71 13.77 8.25
C ILE A 207 10.09 13.37 8.80
N ILE A 208 10.86 12.58 8.05
CA ILE A 208 12.13 12.07 8.56
C ILE A 208 13.24 13.13 8.56
N GLU A 209 13.26 14.01 7.56
CA GLU A 209 14.14 15.18 7.53
C GLU A 209 13.79 16.16 8.65
N GLY A 210 12.50 16.37 8.91
CA GLY A 210 12.04 17.20 10.03
C GLY A 210 12.41 16.65 11.41
N ILE A 211 12.59 15.32 11.55
CA ILE A 211 12.99 14.70 12.82
C ILE A 211 14.51 14.57 12.93
N MET A 212 15.18 14.06 11.89
CA MET A 212 16.58 13.63 11.91
C MET A 212 17.54 14.52 11.11
N GLY A 213 17.04 15.60 10.50
CA GLY A 213 17.81 16.53 9.68
C GLY A 213 18.95 17.22 10.44
N LYS A 214 19.98 17.63 9.69
CA LYS A 214 21.26 18.15 10.22
C LYS A 214 21.21 19.56 10.82
N ASN A 215 20.06 20.22 10.90
CA ASN A 215 19.97 21.61 11.34
C ASN A 215 19.49 21.69 12.81
N PRO A 216 20.41 21.88 13.78
CA PRO A 216 20.05 22.04 15.19
C PRO A 216 19.17 23.27 15.48
N GLU A 217 19.16 24.29 14.62
CA GLU A 217 18.26 25.45 14.72
C GLU A 217 16.84 25.18 14.22
N GLN A 218 16.66 24.14 13.40
CA GLN A 218 15.33 23.63 13.00
C GLN A 218 14.90 22.46 13.87
N GLY A 219 15.26 22.50 15.16
CA GLY A 219 14.78 21.54 16.15
C GLY A 219 13.32 21.22 15.90
N ILE A 220 12.99 19.92 15.96
CA ILE A 220 11.69 19.35 15.60
C ILE A 220 10.60 20.33 15.99
N ARG A 221 9.91 20.90 14.99
CA ARG A 221 8.81 21.85 15.23
C ARG A 221 7.61 21.06 15.72
N TRP A 222 7.71 20.51 16.93
CA TRP A 222 6.65 19.78 17.62
C TRP A 222 5.36 20.62 17.69
N ILE A 223 5.50 21.94 17.69
CA ILE A 223 4.39 22.89 17.57
C ILE A 223 3.57 22.65 16.28
N LEU A 224 4.19 22.38 15.13
CA LEU A 224 3.49 22.08 13.88
C LEU A 224 2.78 20.72 13.93
N PHE A 225 3.41 19.70 14.53
CA PHE A 225 2.75 18.41 14.77
C PHE A 225 1.54 18.56 15.71
N GLY A 226 1.70 19.32 16.80
CA GLY A 226 0.62 19.63 17.75
C GLY A 226 -0.52 20.42 17.10
N LEU A 227 -0.20 21.40 16.26
CA LEU A 227 -1.19 22.14 15.47
C LEU A 227 -1.93 21.23 14.50
N GLY A 228 -1.24 20.28 13.85
CA GLY A 228 -1.85 19.23 13.04
C GLY A 228 -2.79 18.33 13.84
N VAL A 229 -2.46 17.99 15.09
CA VAL A 229 -3.36 17.24 15.98
C VAL A 229 -4.60 18.06 16.33
N ILE A 230 -4.44 19.32 16.71
CA ILE A 230 -5.58 20.23 17.01
C ILE A 230 -6.48 20.36 15.78
N PHE A 231 -5.90 20.59 14.61
CA PHE A 231 -6.65 20.70 13.36
C PHE A 231 -7.37 19.39 13.00
N ALA A 232 -6.74 18.23 13.20
CA ALA A 232 -7.38 16.93 13.02
C ALA A 232 -8.54 16.69 14.00
N LEU A 233 -8.44 17.20 15.24
CA LEU A 233 -9.54 17.16 16.21
C LEU A 233 -10.70 18.06 15.78
N ILE A 234 -10.42 19.28 15.31
CA ILE A 234 -11.43 20.20 14.78
C ILE A 234 -12.16 19.54 13.59
N LEU A 235 -11.43 19.01 12.61
CA LEU A 235 -12.04 18.31 11.48
C LEU A 235 -12.91 17.14 11.93
N ARG A 236 -12.45 16.38 12.93
CA ARG A 236 -13.22 15.28 13.51
C ARG A 236 -14.50 15.76 14.19
N MET A 237 -14.47 16.90 14.89
CA MET A 237 -15.66 17.51 15.50
C MET A 237 -16.67 17.99 14.44
N VAL A 238 -16.18 18.46 13.29
CA VAL A 238 -17.02 18.86 12.14
C VAL A 238 -17.51 17.64 11.34
N GLY A 239 -17.07 16.43 11.67
CA GLY A 239 -17.43 15.19 10.96
C GLY A 239 -16.67 14.99 9.64
N ILE A 240 -15.61 15.77 9.38
CA ILE A 240 -14.76 15.64 8.20
C ILE A 240 -13.66 14.61 8.47
N PRO A 241 -13.49 13.59 7.61
CA PRO A 241 -12.39 12.64 7.75
C PRO A 241 -11.02 13.32 7.59
N ALA A 242 -10.32 13.53 8.71
CA ALA A 242 -9.03 14.24 8.74
C ALA A 242 -7.97 13.63 7.81
N LEU A 243 -8.00 12.30 7.59
CA LEU A 243 -7.07 11.62 6.69
C LEU A 243 -7.29 12.02 5.23
N ALA A 244 -8.55 12.03 4.76
CA ALA A 244 -8.88 12.40 3.40
C ALA A 244 -8.58 13.88 3.13
N PHE A 245 -8.84 14.73 4.11
CA PHE A 245 -8.50 16.15 4.05
C PHE A 245 -6.98 16.37 3.93
N ALA A 246 -6.20 15.73 4.81
CA ALA A 246 -4.74 15.82 4.77
C ALA A 246 -4.17 15.29 3.45
N LEU A 247 -4.69 14.15 2.94
CA LEU A 247 -4.33 13.61 1.63
C LEU A 247 -4.57 14.64 0.52
N GLY A 248 -5.73 15.28 0.51
CA GLY A 248 -6.05 16.32 -0.47
C GLY A 248 -5.11 17.53 -0.40
N MET A 249 -4.61 17.90 0.79
CA MET A 249 -3.71 19.04 0.93
C MET A 249 -2.30 18.80 0.38
N TYR A 250 -1.76 17.57 0.48
CA TYR A 250 -0.38 17.30 0.07
C TYR A 250 -0.26 16.72 -1.34
N LEU A 251 -1.33 16.16 -1.89
CA LEU A 251 -1.30 15.60 -3.24
C LEU A 251 -1.23 16.73 -4.30
N PRO A 252 -0.41 16.56 -5.35
CA PRO A 252 -0.42 17.43 -6.52
C PRO A 252 -1.83 17.58 -7.09
N ILE A 253 -2.14 18.75 -7.65
CA ILE A 253 -3.46 19.05 -8.23
C ILE A 253 -3.86 18.03 -9.32
N GLN A 254 -2.86 17.53 -10.06
CA GLN A 254 -3.00 16.51 -11.09
C GLN A 254 -3.52 15.18 -10.54
N LEU A 255 -3.23 14.85 -9.27
CA LEU A 255 -3.75 13.66 -8.59
C LEU A 255 -5.09 13.94 -7.88
N ASN A 256 -5.29 15.16 -7.39
CA ASN A 256 -6.52 15.54 -6.70
C ASN A 256 -7.74 15.66 -7.62
N VAL A 257 -7.57 16.22 -8.82
CA VAL A 257 -8.68 16.42 -9.77
C VAL A 257 -9.36 15.09 -10.17
N PRO A 258 -8.62 14.03 -10.55
CA PRO A 258 -9.19 12.70 -10.76
C PRO A 258 -9.96 12.15 -9.56
N VAL A 259 -9.40 12.27 -8.36
CA VAL A 259 -10.02 11.78 -7.12
C VAL A 259 -11.32 12.54 -6.83
N MET A 260 -11.32 13.86 -7.03
CA MET A 260 -12.49 14.72 -6.89
C MET A 260 -13.58 14.35 -7.89
N ILE A 261 -13.24 14.18 -9.17
CA ILE A 261 -14.18 13.75 -10.22
C ILE A 261 -14.75 12.37 -9.89
N GLY A 262 -13.91 11.41 -9.52
CA GLY A 262 -14.33 10.07 -9.11
C GLY A 262 -15.28 10.09 -7.92
N GLY A 263 -14.99 10.91 -6.90
CA GLY A 263 -15.86 11.12 -5.74
C GLY A 263 -17.19 11.77 -6.11
N PHE A 264 -17.18 12.77 -7.00
CA PHE A 264 -18.40 13.43 -7.48
C PHE A 264 -19.30 12.47 -8.28
N VAL A 265 -18.71 11.64 -9.14
CA VAL A 265 -19.42 10.60 -9.89
C VAL A 265 -20.00 9.55 -8.93
N ALA A 266 -19.22 9.10 -7.94
CA ALA A 266 -19.68 8.18 -6.92
C ALA A 266 -20.86 8.75 -6.11
N TRP A 267 -20.82 10.04 -5.77
CA TRP A 267 -21.91 10.74 -5.11
C TRP A 267 -23.18 10.81 -5.99
N LEU A 268 -23.05 11.15 -7.27
CA LEU A 268 -24.17 11.16 -8.22
C LEU A 268 -24.82 9.78 -8.39
N VAL A 269 -24.02 8.71 -8.40
CA VAL A 269 -24.50 7.32 -8.47
C VAL A 269 -25.17 6.90 -7.17
N GLY A 270 -24.58 7.25 -6.03
CA GLY A 270 -25.09 6.93 -4.69
C GLY A 270 -26.44 7.58 -4.40
N ARG A 271 -26.59 8.87 -4.74
CA ARG A 271 -27.81 9.67 -4.50
C ARG A 271 -29.07 9.09 -5.16
N LYS A 272 -28.94 8.32 -6.25
CA LYS A 272 -30.06 7.66 -6.94
C LYS A 272 -30.38 6.26 -6.42
N ARG A 273 -29.49 5.67 -5.61
CA ARG A 273 -29.62 4.32 -5.04
C ARG A 273 -30.08 4.31 -3.57
N GLU A 274 -30.12 5.47 -2.91
CA GLU A 274 -30.66 5.62 -1.54
C GLU A 274 -32.16 5.27 -1.43
N GLY A 275 -32.90 5.24 -2.54
CA GLY A 275 -34.29 4.77 -2.58
C GLY A 275 -34.48 3.27 -2.82
N GLU A 276 -33.41 2.52 -3.13
CA GLU A 276 -33.42 1.08 -3.39
C GLU A 276 -32.67 0.32 -2.27
N ASN A 277 -33.03 -0.95 -2.09
CA ASN A 277 -32.59 -1.86 -1.02
C ASN A 277 -31.10 -1.66 -0.60
N PRO A 278 -30.77 -1.39 0.69
CA PRO A 278 -29.43 -1.02 1.15
C PRO A 278 -28.29 -1.98 0.74
N LYS A 279 -28.63 -3.27 0.56
CA LYS A 279 -27.69 -4.30 0.11
C LYS A 279 -27.21 -4.11 -1.33
N ALA A 280 -28.10 -3.70 -2.24
CA ALA A 280 -27.76 -3.46 -3.64
C ALA A 280 -26.86 -2.23 -3.81
N THR A 281 -27.10 -1.20 -3.01
CA THR A 281 -26.27 0.01 -2.95
C THR A 281 -24.85 -0.29 -2.50
N LYS A 282 -24.70 -1.09 -1.43
CA LYS A 282 -23.39 -1.52 -0.93
C LYS A 282 -22.63 -2.37 -1.95
N ALA A 283 -23.27 -3.39 -2.54
CA ALA A 283 -22.63 -4.24 -3.54
C ALA A 283 -22.16 -3.46 -4.78
N GLY A 284 -22.92 -2.46 -5.21
CA GLY A 284 -22.53 -1.58 -6.31
C GLY A 284 -21.35 -0.66 -5.97
N HIS A 285 -21.25 -0.22 -4.72
CA HIS A 285 -20.12 0.58 -4.22
C HIS A 285 -18.84 -0.27 -4.15
N ASP A 286 -18.93 -1.49 -3.60
CA ASP A 286 -17.80 -2.42 -3.48
C ASP A 286 -17.24 -2.80 -4.87
N LYS A 287 -18.13 -3.04 -5.85
CA LYS A 287 -17.73 -3.23 -7.26
C LYS A 287 -17.02 -2.00 -7.85
N GLY A 288 -17.51 -0.80 -7.55
CA GLY A 288 -16.88 0.45 -7.98
C GLY A 288 -15.46 0.62 -7.43
N ILE A 289 -15.27 0.34 -6.14
CA ILE A 289 -13.96 0.33 -5.49
C ILE A 289 -13.03 -0.69 -6.15
N LEU A 290 -13.52 -1.89 -6.45
CA LEU A 290 -12.71 -2.95 -7.08
C LEU A 290 -12.21 -2.53 -8.47
N ILE A 291 -13.08 -1.96 -9.30
CA ILE A 291 -12.70 -1.51 -10.65
C ILE A 291 -11.71 -0.33 -10.57
N ALA A 292 -11.98 0.65 -9.70
CA ALA A 292 -11.07 1.77 -9.50
C ALA A 292 -9.68 1.31 -9.01
N SER A 293 -9.64 0.36 -8.08
CA SER A 293 -8.39 -0.22 -7.57
C SER A 293 -7.64 -0.96 -8.68
N GLY A 294 -8.35 -1.69 -9.54
CA GLY A 294 -7.76 -2.36 -10.70
C GLY A 294 -7.16 -1.39 -11.73
N LEU A 295 -7.82 -0.26 -11.98
CA LEU A 295 -7.31 0.79 -12.86
C LEU A 295 -6.06 1.48 -12.31
N ILE A 296 -6.03 1.77 -11.00
CA ILE A 296 -4.83 2.33 -10.33
C ILE A 296 -3.67 1.34 -10.41
N ALA A 297 -3.91 0.06 -10.11
CA ALA A 297 -2.90 -0.98 -10.22
C ALA A 297 -2.40 -1.15 -11.66
N GLY A 298 -3.32 -1.12 -12.64
CA GLY A 298 -3.00 -1.17 -14.06
C GLY A 298 -2.12 -0.01 -14.52
N GLY A 299 -2.43 1.22 -14.09
CA GLY A 299 -1.60 2.39 -14.37
C GLY A 299 -0.17 2.24 -13.86
N GLY A 300 0.00 1.70 -12.65
CA GLY A 300 1.33 1.39 -12.10
C GLY A 300 2.09 0.33 -12.92
N LEU A 301 1.41 -0.74 -13.36
CA LEU A 301 2.01 -1.78 -14.19
C LEU A 301 2.45 -1.25 -15.56
N VAL A 302 1.64 -0.40 -16.20
CA VAL A 302 2.00 0.26 -17.47
C VAL A 302 3.19 1.19 -17.28
N GLY A 303 3.29 1.92 -16.17
CA GLY A 303 4.46 2.74 -15.85
C GLY A 303 5.75 1.93 -15.68
N ILE A 304 5.67 0.75 -15.07
CA ILE A 304 6.83 -0.17 -15.01
C ILE A 304 7.20 -0.68 -16.40
N LEU A 305 6.21 -1.04 -17.22
CA LEU A 305 6.45 -1.49 -18.59
C LEU A 305 7.15 -0.40 -19.43
N ASP A 306 6.72 0.84 -19.30
CA ASP A 306 7.33 2.00 -19.96
C ASP A 306 8.80 2.17 -19.52
N ALA A 307 9.08 2.08 -18.22
CA ALA A 307 10.45 2.12 -17.71
C ALA A 307 11.33 0.97 -18.21
N VAL A 308 10.78 -0.24 -18.39
CA VAL A 308 11.50 -1.38 -18.98
C VAL A 308 11.83 -1.09 -20.45
N LEU A 309 10.86 -0.62 -21.23
CA LEU A 309 11.05 -0.30 -22.64
C LEU A 309 12.07 0.82 -22.85
N ALA A 310 12.04 1.86 -22.01
CA ALA A 310 13.01 2.94 -22.02
C ALA A 310 14.45 2.49 -21.66
N SER A 311 14.58 1.41 -20.88
CA SER A 311 15.88 0.88 -20.43
C SER A 311 16.51 -0.13 -21.40
N TRP A 312 15.81 -0.56 -22.45
CA TRP A 312 16.30 -1.59 -23.36
C TRP A 312 17.24 -1.01 -24.43
N PRO A 313 18.47 -1.54 -24.61
CA PRO A 313 19.42 -1.01 -25.59
C PRO A 313 18.89 -1.19 -27.03
N SER A 314 18.94 -0.11 -27.79
CA SER A 314 18.39 0.05 -29.16
C SER A 314 19.11 -0.75 -30.26
N SER A 315 19.85 -1.81 -29.93
CA SER A 315 20.63 -2.62 -30.88
C SER A 315 19.97 -3.93 -31.33
N VAL A 316 18.77 -4.28 -30.85
CA VAL A 316 18.12 -5.58 -31.16
C VAL A 316 16.75 -5.45 -31.87
N LEU A 317 16.28 -4.23 -32.15
CA LEU A 317 15.08 -4.00 -32.97
C LEU A 317 15.43 -3.19 -34.22
N VAL A 318 16.26 -3.79 -35.09
CA VAL A 318 16.32 -3.41 -36.51
C VAL A 318 15.40 -4.37 -37.25
N VAL A 319 14.12 -4.01 -37.35
CA VAL A 319 13.28 -4.50 -38.45
C VAL A 319 13.28 -3.36 -39.46
N GLU A 320 14.17 -3.46 -40.45
CA GLU A 320 14.19 -2.58 -41.62
C GLU A 320 12.85 -2.70 -42.36
N TRP A 321 12.01 -1.68 -42.21
CA TRP A 321 10.97 -1.38 -43.19
C TRP A 321 11.42 -0.14 -43.95
N GLU A 322 11.76 -0.35 -45.22
CA GLU A 322 12.29 0.63 -46.14
C GLU A 322 11.43 1.90 -46.24
N LYS A 323 12.14 3.04 -46.18
CA LYS A 323 11.75 4.42 -46.57
C LYS A 323 10.96 5.25 -45.55
N GLY A 324 11.72 5.93 -44.68
CA GLY A 324 11.32 7.20 -44.02
C GLY A 324 11.52 7.19 -42.50
N LEU A 325 12.76 7.32 -42.03
CA LEU A 325 13.15 7.14 -40.63
C LEU A 325 13.12 8.44 -39.81
N CYS A 326 12.28 8.46 -38.77
CA CYS A 326 12.51 9.15 -37.50
C CYS A 326 12.84 8.09 -36.41
N PRO A 327 13.65 8.41 -35.39
CA PRO A 327 14.18 7.41 -34.44
C PRO A 327 13.11 6.82 -33.52
N LEU A 328 13.25 5.53 -33.21
CA LEU A 328 12.44 4.73 -32.28
C LEU A 328 12.61 5.17 -30.81
N SER A 329 12.14 6.37 -30.48
CA SER A 329 11.92 6.83 -29.09
C SER A 329 10.48 7.29 -28.87
N SER A 330 9.54 6.87 -29.73
CA SER A 330 8.20 7.47 -29.81
C SER A 330 7.03 6.50 -29.99
N THR A 331 7.19 5.18 -29.83
CA THR A 331 6.08 4.25 -30.03
C THR A 331 5.23 4.06 -28.78
N GLY A 332 4.41 5.08 -28.48
CA GLY A 332 3.13 4.92 -27.83
C GLY A 332 2.12 4.27 -28.77
N TYR A 333 1.15 3.55 -28.20
CA TYR A 333 0.13 2.72 -28.86
C TYR A 333 -0.48 3.32 -30.17
N PRO A 334 -0.72 2.50 -31.21
CA PRO A 334 -1.10 2.96 -32.56
C PRO A 334 -2.46 3.66 -32.68
N VAL A 335 -3.36 3.52 -31.70
CA VAL A 335 -4.62 4.28 -31.66
C VAL A 335 -4.40 5.71 -31.18
N PHE A 336 -3.43 5.93 -30.29
CA PHE A 336 -3.05 7.25 -29.80
C PHE A 336 -2.10 7.98 -30.76
N GLU A 337 -1.32 7.26 -31.57
CA GLU A 337 -0.39 7.84 -32.55
C GLU A 337 -1.09 8.42 -33.79
N SER A 338 -2.15 7.81 -34.33
CA SER A 338 -2.91 8.47 -35.42
C SER A 338 -3.52 9.82 -35.00
N ILE A 339 -3.87 9.94 -33.72
CA ILE A 339 -4.36 11.18 -33.11
C ILE A 339 -3.20 12.14 -32.85
N LYS A 340 -2.10 11.67 -32.24
CA LYS A 340 -0.89 12.47 -31.99
C LYS A 340 -0.21 12.96 -33.26
N LYS A 341 -0.19 12.19 -34.35
CA LYS A 341 0.49 12.53 -35.62
C LYS A 341 -0.31 13.55 -36.44
N GLN A 342 -1.64 13.55 -36.34
CA GLN A 342 -2.48 14.67 -36.79
C GLN A 342 -2.32 15.91 -35.89
N LEU A 343 -2.07 15.72 -34.59
CA LEU A 343 -1.80 16.81 -33.64
C LEU A 343 -0.37 17.38 -33.71
N PHE A 344 0.63 16.61 -34.15
CA PHE A 344 2.05 16.99 -34.18
C PHE A 344 2.36 18.02 -35.27
N LEU A 345 1.54 18.09 -36.33
CA LEU A 345 1.59 19.13 -37.35
C LEU A 345 1.09 20.51 -36.84
N LEU A 346 0.54 20.58 -35.62
CA LEU A 346 -0.03 21.78 -34.99
C LEU A 346 0.75 22.19 -33.74
N ARG A 347 2.09 22.23 -33.83
CA ARG A 347 2.99 22.56 -32.71
C ARG A 347 2.71 23.96 -32.13
N GLY A 348 2.15 24.01 -30.93
CA GLY A 348 1.98 25.20 -30.10
C GLY A 348 1.72 24.83 -28.63
N GLU A 349 1.99 25.77 -27.70
CA GLU A 349 1.94 25.60 -26.22
C GLU A 349 0.58 25.09 -25.65
N ASN A 350 -0.46 25.00 -26.49
CA ASN A 350 -1.80 24.53 -26.12
C ASN A 350 -1.94 22.99 -26.06
N LEU A 351 -0.88 22.20 -26.28
CA LEU A 351 -0.97 20.74 -26.37
C LEU A 351 -0.69 19.96 -25.09
N GLU A 352 0.10 20.49 -24.14
CA GLU A 352 0.20 19.88 -22.79
C GLU A 352 -1.16 19.96 -22.10
N THR A 353 -1.81 21.12 -22.21
CA THR A 353 -3.21 21.31 -21.82
C THR A 353 -4.13 20.36 -22.59
N LEU A 354 -3.95 20.15 -23.90
CA LEU A 354 -4.80 19.21 -24.67
C LEU A 354 -4.62 17.74 -24.25
N GLY A 355 -3.40 17.31 -23.90
CA GLY A 355 -3.13 15.99 -23.33
C GLY A 355 -3.76 15.80 -21.95
N GLU A 356 -3.74 16.85 -21.12
CA GLU A 356 -4.49 16.91 -19.87
C GLU A 356 -6.00 16.84 -20.12
N TRP A 357 -6.54 17.59 -21.10
CA TRP A 357 -7.96 17.54 -21.46
C TRP A 357 -8.38 16.19 -22.06
N ILE A 358 -7.53 15.51 -22.81
CA ILE A 358 -7.78 14.18 -23.35
C ILE A 358 -7.75 13.13 -22.23
N SER A 359 -6.81 13.22 -21.28
CA SER A 359 -6.76 12.31 -20.14
C SER A 359 -7.92 12.53 -19.18
N ILE A 360 -8.32 13.79 -18.95
CA ILE A 360 -9.56 14.16 -18.24
C ILE A 360 -10.77 13.66 -19.02
N GLY A 361 -10.81 13.81 -20.35
CA GLY A 361 -11.88 13.32 -21.22
C GLY A 361 -11.99 11.80 -21.21
N ALA A 362 -10.87 11.08 -21.22
CA ALA A 362 -10.80 9.63 -21.08
C ALA A 362 -11.22 9.18 -19.68
N MET A 363 -10.85 9.92 -18.64
CA MET A 363 -11.33 9.71 -17.27
C MET A 363 -12.83 9.92 -17.16
N ILE A 364 -13.37 10.98 -17.79
CA ILE A 364 -14.81 11.26 -17.83
C ILE A 364 -15.54 10.16 -18.61
N LEU A 365 -15.00 9.71 -19.74
CA LEU A 365 -15.54 8.59 -20.52
C LEU A 365 -15.49 7.28 -19.74
N LEU A 366 -14.42 7.04 -18.97
CA LEU A 366 -14.29 5.89 -18.09
C LEU A 366 -15.29 5.97 -16.95
N CYS A 367 -15.44 7.13 -16.30
CA CYS A 367 -16.47 7.38 -15.31
C CYS A 367 -17.88 7.20 -15.89
N PHE A 368 -18.11 7.63 -17.14
CA PHE A 368 -19.39 7.46 -17.84
C PHE A 368 -19.62 5.99 -18.23
N PHE A 369 -18.58 5.28 -18.65
CA PHE A 369 -18.62 3.85 -18.91
C PHE A 369 -18.96 3.09 -17.62
N LEU A 370 -18.27 3.37 -16.51
CA LEU A 370 -18.56 2.78 -15.21
C LEU A 370 -19.97 3.12 -14.72
N TYR A 371 -20.42 4.36 -14.93
CA TYR A 371 -21.80 4.78 -14.68
C TYR A 371 -22.80 3.98 -15.50
N SER A 372 -22.56 3.83 -16.81
CA SER A 372 -23.43 3.10 -17.73
C SER A 372 -23.43 1.60 -17.44
N TYR A 373 -22.29 1.00 -17.14
CA TYR A 373 -22.14 -0.40 -16.77
C TYR A 373 -22.86 -0.70 -15.45
N ALA A 374 -22.70 0.17 -14.45
CA ALA A 374 -23.45 0.12 -13.20
C ALA A 374 -24.96 0.30 -13.38
N ARG A 375 -25.40 0.93 -14.48
CA ARG A 375 -26.80 1.08 -14.89
C ARG A 375 -27.32 -0.11 -15.69
N THR A 376 -26.49 -0.82 -16.45
CA THR A 376 -26.88 -2.01 -17.25
C THR A 376 -26.92 -3.29 -16.41
N GLY A 377 -26.11 -3.37 -15.34
CA GLY A 377 -26.23 -4.43 -14.31
C GLY A 377 -27.58 -4.46 -13.58
N ARG A 378 -28.45 -3.47 -13.85
CA ARG A 378 -29.84 -3.37 -13.39
C ARG A 378 -30.81 -4.33 -14.11
N LYS A 379 -30.40 -4.96 -15.23
CA LYS A 379 -31.27 -5.82 -16.04
C LYS A 379 -31.00 -7.33 -15.92
N ASN A 380 -29.81 -7.77 -15.50
CA ASN A 380 -29.38 -9.17 -15.69
C ASN A 380 -28.96 -9.95 -14.45
N HIS A 381 -29.18 -9.47 -13.22
CA HIS A 381 -28.95 -10.29 -12.02
C HIS A 381 -30.14 -10.25 -11.07
N VAL A 382 -31.10 -11.12 -11.34
CA VAL A 382 -31.80 -11.86 -10.29
C VAL A 382 -30.93 -13.11 -10.07
N ASP A 383 -30.04 -13.10 -9.09
CA ASP A 383 -29.33 -14.32 -8.67
C ASP A 383 -29.94 -14.85 -7.36
N PRO A 384 -30.38 -16.13 -7.31
CA PRO A 384 -31.02 -16.75 -6.14
C PRO A 384 -30.08 -17.14 -4.98
N ILE A 385 -28.77 -16.83 -5.03
CA ILE A 385 -27.76 -17.55 -4.23
C ILE A 385 -27.49 -16.91 -2.84
N VAL A 386 -28.43 -16.15 -2.26
CA VAL A 386 -28.25 -15.54 -0.91
C VAL A 386 -29.36 -15.94 0.07
N GLU A 387 -30.18 -16.94 -0.25
CA GLU A 387 -31.24 -17.42 0.65
C GLU A 387 -30.82 -18.55 1.61
N GLU A 388 -29.61 -19.11 1.51
CA GLU A 388 -29.25 -20.31 2.29
C GLU A 388 -28.25 -20.09 3.44
N THR A 389 -27.95 -18.84 3.84
CA THR A 389 -27.15 -18.58 5.07
C THR A 389 -27.93 -17.87 6.17
N ARG A 390 -29.26 -18.06 6.19
CA ARG A 390 -30.13 -17.60 7.27
C ARG A 390 -31.08 -18.72 7.74
N GLY A 391 -30.51 -19.89 7.98
CA GLY A 391 -31.09 -20.91 8.84
C GLY A 391 -30.03 -21.30 9.87
N GLU A 392 -30.43 -21.31 11.13
CA GLU A 392 -29.66 -21.76 12.31
C GLU A 392 -28.82 -20.68 13.02
N ASP A 393 -29.56 -19.89 13.81
CA ASP A 393 -29.16 -19.44 15.13
C ASP A 393 -28.63 -20.63 15.98
N ILE A 394 -27.50 -20.44 16.68
CA ILE A 394 -27.17 -20.77 18.10
C ILE A 394 -25.72 -20.34 18.38
#